data_AF-A0A8S3J2Y2-F1
#
_entry.id   AF-A0A8S3J2Y2-F1
#
_cell.length_a   1.000
_cell.length_b   1.000
_cell.length_c   1.000
_cell.angle_alpha   90.00
_cell.angle_beta   90.00
_cell.angle_gamma   90.00
#
_symmetry.space_group_name_H-M   'P 1'
#
loop_
_entity.id
_entity.type
_entity.pdbx_description
1 polymer ?
#
loop_
_entity_poly.entity_id
_entity_poly.type
_entity_poly.pdbx_seq_one_letter_code
_entity_poly.pdbx_strand_id
1 'polypeptide(L)'
;IFEYPSQIIFDYMHLVCLGHMPSLIKRWCQSTIDRSTIRSIDSSLDQLRLPHNVNVPFLDSMLNASQWKAKNNRLFVLNVGVPIVTLHLPQLLASHFLLYSMAVKMLHAPESIEEINLAEDLMNYYCKTAGLI
;
A
#
# COMPACT_ATOMS: atom_id res chain seq x y z
N ILE A 1 -38.59 8.98 9.11
CA ILE A 1 -38.16 7.59 9.38
C ILE A 1 -36.71 7.50 8.94
N PHE A 2 -35.78 7.23 9.85
CA PHE A 2 -34.38 6.99 9.47
C PHE A 2 -34.26 5.51 9.10
N GLU A 3 -34.01 5.22 7.82
CA GLU A 3 -33.65 3.87 7.39
C GLU A 3 -32.17 3.63 7.69
N TYR A 4 -31.86 2.49 8.30
CA TYR A 4 -30.48 2.04 8.43
C TYR A 4 -29.97 1.60 7.06
N PRO A 5 -28.73 1.98 6.68
CA PRO A 5 -28.16 1.53 5.43
C PRO A 5 -28.06 -0.01 5.44
N SER A 6 -28.65 -0.63 4.42
CA SER A 6 -28.71 -2.09 4.25
C SER A 6 -27.41 -2.70 3.72
N GLN A 7 -26.46 -1.87 3.32
CA GLN A 7 -25.14 -2.27 2.81
C GLN A 7 -24.07 -1.35 3.37
N ILE A 8 -22.96 -1.95 3.82
CA ILE A 8 -21.74 -1.22 4.11
C ILE A 8 -21.04 -1.02 2.77
N ILE A 9 -20.85 0.24 2.36
CA ILE A 9 -20.03 0.56 1.19
C ILE A 9 -18.60 0.21 1.56
N PHE A 10 -18.10 -0.91 1.03
CA PHE A 10 -16.70 -1.27 1.13
C PHE A 10 -15.91 -0.42 0.15
N ASP A 11 -15.30 0.65 0.64
CA ASP A 11 -14.52 1.56 -0.18
C ASP A 11 -13.01 1.33 -0.04
N TYR A 12 -12.29 1.77 -1.06
CA TYR A 12 -10.83 1.75 -1.15
C TYR A 12 -10.13 2.37 0.07
N MET A 13 -10.69 3.43 0.66
CA MET A 13 -10.08 4.12 1.80
C MET A 13 -10.07 3.20 3.02
N HIS A 14 -11.17 2.51 3.30
CA HIS A 14 -11.25 1.60 4.45
C HIS A 14 -10.54 0.27 4.21
N LEU A 15 -10.75 -0.36 3.05
CA LEU A 15 -10.17 -1.67 2.78
C LEU A 15 -8.65 -1.59 2.55
N VAL A 16 -8.20 -0.66 1.70
CA VAL A 16 -6.78 -0.57 1.32
C VAL A 16 -6.02 0.34 2.27
N CYS A 17 -6.45 1.61 2.40
CA CYS A 17 -5.63 2.62 3.08
C CYS A 17 -5.63 2.46 4.60
N LEU A 18 -6.76 2.09 5.21
CA LEU A 18 -6.87 1.93 6.67
C LEU A 18 -6.80 0.47 7.12
N GLY A 19 -7.16 -0.48 6.26
CA GLY A 19 -7.16 -1.91 6.57
C GLY A 19 -5.84 -2.60 6.21
N HIS A 20 -5.66 -2.87 4.92
CA HIS A 20 -4.58 -3.73 4.45
C HIS A 20 -3.19 -3.10 4.56
N MET A 21 -3.02 -1.84 4.14
CA MET A 21 -1.71 -1.19 4.10
C MET A 21 -1.02 -1.11 5.48
N PRO A 22 -1.67 -0.63 6.55
CA PRO A 22 -1.06 -0.61 7.88
C PRO A 22 -0.70 -2.02 8.39
N SER A 23 -1.56 -3.00 8.12
CA SER A 23 -1.36 -4.39 8.54
C SER A 23 -0.16 -5.03 7.83
N LEU A 24 -0.03 -4.77 6.53
CA LEU A 24 1.06 -5.25 5.70
C LEU A 24 2.40 -4.63 6.15
N ILE A 25 2.45 -3.31 6.31
CA ILE A 25 3.68 -2.62 6.74
C ILE A 25 4.10 -3.08 8.14
N LYS A 26 3.14 -3.20 9.07
CA LYS A 26 3.40 -3.72 10.40
C LYS A 26 4.02 -5.12 10.36
N ARG A 27 3.52 -6.01 9.49
CA ARG A 27 4.09 -7.35 9.30
C ARG A 27 5.55 -7.26 8.87
N TRP A 28 5.87 -6.42 7.89
CA TRP A 28 7.25 -6.24 7.43
C TRP A 28 8.16 -5.80 8.59
N CYS A 29 7.76 -4.73 9.30
CA CYS A 29 8.54 -4.17 10.41
C CYS A 29 8.73 -5.14 11.59
N GLN A 30 7.80 -6.09 11.79
CA GLN A 30 7.85 -7.01 12.93
C GLN A 30 8.57 -8.32 12.62
N SER A 31 8.46 -8.82 11.39
CA SER A 31 8.81 -10.21 11.07
C SER A 31 9.80 -10.36 9.93
N THR A 32 10.01 -9.31 9.13
CA THR A 32 10.73 -9.43 7.86
C THR A 32 12.01 -8.63 7.84
N ILE A 33 11.93 -7.35 8.21
CA ILE A 33 13.04 -6.42 8.09
C ILE A 33 13.55 -6.03 9.48
N ASP A 34 14.84 -5.84 9.58
CA ASP A 34 15.49 -5.45 10.82
C ASP A 34 15.40 -3.93 11.05
N ARG A 35 15.79 -3.49 12.26
CA ARG A 35 15.74 -2.06 12.62
C ARG A 35 16.66 -1.19 11.76
N SER A 36 17.75 -1.72 11.21
CA SER A 36 18.63 -0.92 10.34
C SER A 36 17.98 -0.68 8.99
N THR A 37 17.35 -1.69 8.39
CA THR A 37 16.57 -1.55 7.15
C THR A 37 15.43 -0.56 7.31
N ILE A 38 14.70 -0.61 8.43
CA ILE A 38 13.63 0.37 8.73
C ILE A 38 14.17 1.80 8.73
N ARG A 39 15.33 2.06 9.37
CA ARG A 39 15.94 3.39 9.39
C ARG A 39 16.37 3.84 7.99
N SER A 40 16.88 2.93 7.16
CA SER A 40 17.22 3.22 5.76
C SER A 40 15.99 3.58 4.93
N ILE A 41 14.86 2.91 5.18
CA ILE A 41 13.58 3.24 4.54
C ILE A 41 13.09 4.62 5.01
N ASP A 42 13.03 4.86 6.32
CA ASP A 42 12.60 6.16 6.86
C ASP A 42 13.45 7.30 6.30
N SER A 43 14.78 7.13 6.23
CA SER A 43 15.68 8.11 5.61
C SER A 43 15.42 8.29 4.11
N SER A 44 15.02 7.24 3.39
CA SER A 44 14.68 7.33 1.96
C SER A 44 13.35 8.05 1.74
N LEU A 45 12.38 7.85 2.64
CA LEU A 45 11.10 8.54 2.64
C LEU A 45 11.27 10.02 2.97
N ASP A 46 12.13 10.37 3.92
CA ASP A 46 12.46 11.76 4.28
C ASP A 46 13.11 12.54 3.12
N GLN A 47 13.93 11.85 2.31
CA GLN A 47 14.63 12.44 1.16
C GLN A 47 13.78 12.45 -0.12
N LEU A 48 12.57 11.89 -0.08
CA LEU A 48 11.77 11.69 -1.26
C LEU A 48 11.26 13.04 -1.81
N ARG A 49 11.59 13.31 -3.07
CA ARG A 49 11.10 14.51 -3.77
C ARG A 49 9.82 14.15 -4.51
N LEU A 50 8.69 14.56 -3.95
CA LEU A 50 7.40 14.40 -4.59
C LEU A 50 7.19 15.46 -5.70
N PRO A 51 6.43 15.13 -6.76
CA PRO A 51 6.03 16.10 -7.76
C PRO A 51 5.30 17.30 -7.13
N HIS A 52 5.39 18.48 -7.76
CA HIS A 52 4.84 19.74 -7.23
C HIS A 52 3.33 19.73 -6.93
N ASN A 53 2.57 18.79 -7.52
CA ASN A 53 1.14 18.62 -7.28
C ASN A 53 0.83 17.71 -6.07
N VAL A 54 1.84 17.16 -5.38
CA VAL A 54 1.69 16.30 -4.21
C VAL A 54 2.31 16.97 -2.97
N ASN A 55 1.49 17.75 -2.26
CA ASN A 55 1.89 18.49 -1.06
C ASN A 55 1.67 17.68 0.24
N VAL A 56 2.15 16.45 0.29
CA VAL A 56 2.02 15.59 1.48
C VAL A 56 3.42 15.22 1.96
N PRO A 57 3.92 15.85 3.05
CA PRO A 57 5.19 15.46 3.61
C PRO A 57 5.04 14.08 4.26
N PHE A 58 5.97 13.16 3.97
CA PHE A 58 6.02 11.85 4.59
C PHE A 58 6.79 11.97 5.90
N LEU A 59 6.09 12.25 7.01
CA LEU A 59 6.73 12.60 8.29
C LEU A 59 6.66 11.47 9.33
N ASP A 60 6.22 10.28 8.92
CA ASP A 60 5.93 9.19 9.86
C ASP A 60 6.80 7.96 9.54
N SER A 61 7.47 7.45 10.56
CA SER A 61 8.25 6.20 10.47
C SER A 61 7.35 5.01 10.11
N MET A 62 7.91 4.05 9.36
CA MET A 62 7.26 2.76 9.07
C MET A 62 6.89 1.97 10.33
N LEU A 63 7.57 2.17 11.46
CA LEU A 63 7.20 1.56 12.74
C LEU A 63 5.82 1.99 13.22
N ASN A 64 5.40 3.20 12.84
CA ASN A 64 4.14 3.80 13.25
C ASN A 64 3.06 3.68 12.16
N ALA A 65 3.21 2.75 11.21
CA ALA A 65 2.27 2.61 10.08
C ALA A 65 0.82 2.37 10.51
N SER A 66 0.58 1.75 11.67
CA SER A 66 -0.77 1.61 12.25
C SER A 66 -1.44 2.94 12.64
N GLN A 67 -0.66 4.00 12.82
CA GLN A 67 -1.13 5.34 13.16
C GLN A 67 -1.19 6.27 11.94
N TRP A 68 -0.71 5.81 10.78
CA TRP A 68 -0.75 6.59 9.56
C TRP A 68 -2.19 6.88 9.15
N LYS A 69 -2.46 8.14 8.79
CA LYS A 69 -3.74 8.54 8.21
C LYS A 69 -3.90 7.87 6.83
N ALA A 70 -5.14 7.65 6.41
CA ALA A 70 -5.45 7.08 5.09
C ALA A 70 -4.70 7.76 3.94
N LYS A 71 -4.49 9.09 4.01
CA LYS A 71 -3.72 9.84 3.03
C LYS A 71 -2.26 9.37 2.87
N ASN A 72 -1.60 8.97 3.97
CA ASN A 72 -0.21 8.51 3.96
C ASN A 72 -0.15 7.11 3.33
N ASN A 73 -1.06 6.21 3.74
CA ASN A 73 -1.18 4.89 3.14
C ASN A 73 -1.54 4.95 1.65
N ARG A 74 -2.41 5.89 1.24
CA ARG A 74 -2.73 6.18 -0.17
C ARG A 74 -1.48 6.62 -0.93
N LEU A 75 -0.72 7.57 -0.37
CA LEU A 75 0.53 8.04 -0.98
C LEU A 75 1.53 6.89 -1.13
N PHE A 76 1.64 6.04 -0.10
CA PHE A 76 2.51 4.87 -0.11
C PHE A 76 2.11 3.87 -1.20
N VAL A 77 0.87 3.38 -1.21
CA VAL A 77 0.47 2.35 -2.18
C VAL A 77 0.45 2.86 -3.62
N LEU A 78 0.10 4.14 -3.86
CA LEU A 78 -0.06 4.66 -5.22
C LEU A 78 1.22 5.29 -5.80
N ASN A 79 2.12 5.83 -4.98
CA ASN A 79 3.22 6.67 -5.50
C ASN A 79 4.59 6.23 -5.01
N VAL A 80 4.78 6.09 -3.70
CA VAL A 80 6.13 6.04 -3.11
C VAL A 80 6.57 4.65 -2.66
N GLY A 81 5.62 3.76 -2.39
CA GLY A 81 5.90 2.47 -1.78
C GLY A 81 6.72 1.55 -2.69
N VAL A 82 6.41 1.48 -3.99
CA VAL A 82 7.09 0.58 -4.94
C VAL A 82 8.60 0.83 -5.01
N PRO A 83 9.09 2.06 -5.27
CA PRO A 83 10.53 2.30 -5.31
C PRO A 83 11.21 2.05 -3.95
N ILE A 84 10.55 2.41 -2.84
CA ILE A 84 11.07 2.18 -1.49
C ILE A 84 11.20 0.69 -1.19
N VAL A 85 10.15 -0.07 -1.44
CA VAL A 85 10.10 -1.51 -1.17
C VAL A 85 11.08 -2.27 -2.06
N THR A 86 11.21 -1.90 -3.33
CA THR A 86 12.16 -2.56 -4.26
C THR A 86 13.62 -2.32 -3.87
N LEU A 87 13.92 -1.19 -3.24
CA LEU A 87 15.28 -0.87 -2.79
C LEU A 87 15.67 -1.58 -1.49
N HIS A 88 14.72 -1.80 -0.59
CA HIS A 88 15.00 -2.18 0.80
C HIS A 88 14.49 -3.56 1.22
N LEU A 89 13.47 -4.12 0.55
CA LEU A 89 12.88 -5.41 0.94
C LEU A 89 13.41 -6.56 0.06
N PRO A 90 13.36 -7.81 0.55
CA PRO A 90 13.66 -8.99 -0.25
C PRO A 90 12.83 -9.02 -1.54
N GLN A 91 13.45 -9.46 -2.64
CA GLN A 91 12.86 -9.40 -3.99
C GLN A 91 11.47 -10.03 -4.07
N LEU A 92 11.23 -11.14 -3.36
CA LEU A 92 9.94 -11.82 -3.36
C LEU A 92 8.83 -10.95 -2.77
N LEU A 93 9.10 -10.30 -1.63
CA LEU A 93 8.16 -9.38 -0.98
C LEU A 93 7.93 -8.12 -1.80
N ALA A 94 9.00 -7.60 -2.40
CA ALA A 94 8.88 -6.43 -3.26
C ALA A 94 8.03 -6.72 -4.50
N SER A 95 8.20 -7.89 -5.10
CA SER A 95 7.39 -8.35 -6.24
C SER A 95 5.93 -8.55 -5.84
N HIS A 96 5.68 -9.12 -4.66
CA HIS A 96 4.31 -9.29 -4.15
C HIS A 96 3.61 -7.97 -3.86
N PHE A 97 4.32 -7.01 -3.26
CA PHE A 97 3.80 -5.66 -3.08
C PHE A 97 3.58 -4.92 -4.40
N LEU A 98 4.46 -5.11 -5.39
CA LEU A 98 4.30 -4.53 -6.72
C LEU A 98 3.00 -5.00 -7.39
N LEU A 99 2.70 -6.30 -7.34
CA LEU A 99 1.45 -6.86 -7.85
C LEU A 99 0.23 -6.19 -7.21
N TYR A 100 0.24 -6.07 -5.88
CA TYR A 100 -0.83 -5.41 -5.13
C TYR A 100 -0.97 -3.93 -5.50
N SER A 101 0.13 -3.18 -5.49
CA SER A 101 0.17 -1.76 -5.83
C SER A 101 -0.34 -1.52 -7.25
N MET A 102 0.03 -2.38 -8.20
CA MET A 102 -0.43 -2.31 -9.59
C MET A 102 -1.94 -2.53 -9.69
N ALA A 103 -2.46 -3.60 -9.08
CA ALA A 103 -3.91 -3.87 -9.06
C ALA A 103 -4.70 -2.69 -8.46
N VAL A 104 -4.24 -2.15 -7.33
CA VAL A 104 -4.86 -0.99 -6.69
C VAL A 104 -4.84 0.26 -7.58
N LYS A 105 -3.72 0.53 -8.27
CA LYS A 105 -3.63 1.68 -9.18
C LYS A 105 -4.59 1.56 -10.36
N MET A 106 -4.68 0.37 -10.97
CA MET A 106 -5.58 0.10 -12.08
C MET A 106 -7.04 0.27 -11.65
N LEU A 107 -7.43 -0.27 -10.48
CA LEU A 107 -8.79 -0.09 -9.94
C LEU A 107 -9.08 1.34 -9.49
N HIS A 108 -8.08 2.18 -9.27
CA HIS A 108 -8.28 3.56 -8.83
C HIS A 108 -8.82 4.46 -9.96
N ALA A 109 -8.40 4.21 -11.20
CA ALA A 109 -8.80 4.97 -12.38
C ALA A 109 -8.72 4.09 -13.64
N PRO A 110 -9.58 3.07 -13.76
CA PRO A 110 -9.56 2.15 -14.90
C PRO A 110 -10.01 2.87 -16.18
N GLU A 111 -9.32 2.62 -17.27
CA GLU A 111 -9.66 3.15 -18.61
C GLU A 111 -10.50 2.16 -19.43
N SER A 112 -10.54 0.88 -19.03
CA SER A 112 -11.25 -0.18 -19.75
C SER A 112 -11.73 -1.31 -18.82
N ILE A 113 -12.66 -2.16 -19.31
CA ILE A 113 -13.10 -3.35 -18.58
C ILE A 113 -11.99 -4.40 -18.50
N GLU A 114 -11.12 -4.45 -19.50
CA GLU A 114 -9.96 -5.33 -19.55
C GLU A 114 -8.98 -4.99 -18.41
N GLU A 115 -8.78 -3.71 -18.11
CA GLU A 115 -7.97 -3.30 -16.95
C GLU A 115 -8.61 -3.70 -15.63
N ILE A 116 -9.93 -3.58 -15.49
CA ILE A 116 -10.63 -4.04 -14.28
C ILE A 116 -10.42 -5.54 -14.10
N ASN A 117 -10.65 -6.33 -15.14
CA ASN A 117 -10.47 -7.79 -15.11
C ASN A 117 -9.02 -8.17 -14.77
N LEU A 118 -8.04 -7.51 -15.40
CA LEU A 118 -6.63 -7.76 -15.10
C LEU A 118 -6.29 -7.39 -13.65
N ALA A 119 -6.80 -6.28 -13.13
CA ALA A 119 -6.57 -5.89 -11.75
C ALA A 119 -7.21 -6.86 -10.74
N GLU A 120 -8.40 -7.39 -11.06
CA GLU A 120 -9.03 -8.46 -10.29
C GLU A 120 -8.19 -9.74 -10.29
N ASP A 121 -7.66 -10.15 -11.44
CA ASP A 121 -6.76 -11.30 -11.56
C ASP A 121 -5.48 -11.11 -10.74
N LEU A 122 -4.87 -9.92 -10.81
CA LEU A 122 -3.70 -9.57 -10.00
C LEU A 122 -4.01 -9.61 -8.50
N MET A 123 -5.18 -9.10 -8.07
CA MET A 123 -5.60 -9.12 -6.67
C MET A 123 -5.89 -10.55 -6.19
N ASN A 124 -6.54 -11.36 -7.03
CA ASN A 124 -6.78 -12.77 -6.74
C ASN A 124 -5.48 -13.55 -6.61
N TYR A 125 -4.51 -13.31 -7.49
CA TYR A 125 -3.19 -13.91 -7.39
C TYR A 125 -2.46 -13.46 -6.13
N TYR A 126 -2.45 -12.16 -5.83
CA TYR A 126 -1.88 -11.59 -4.60
C TYR A 126 -2.41 -12.30 -3.35
N CYS A 127 -3.74 -12.47 -3.25
CA CYS A 127 -4.38 -13.16 -2.13
C CYS A 127 -4.01 -14.64 -2.06
N LYS A 128 -4.01 -15.36 -3.18
CA LYS A 128 -3.67 -16.79 -3.24
C LYS A 128 -2.23 -17.05 -2.80
N THR A 129 -1.30 -16.16 -3.11
CA THR A 129 0.12 -16.33 -2.77
C THR A 129 0.52 -15.68 -1.45
N ALA A 130 -0.37 -14.95 -0.77
CA ALA A 130 -0.04 -14.21 0.46
C ALA A 130 0.40 -15.09 1.64
N GLY A 131 0.05 -16.38 1.64
CA GLY A 131 0.51 -17.34 2.65
C GLY A 131 1.87 -17.99 2.34
N LEU A 132 2.40 -17.78 1.13
CA LEU A 132 3.69 -18.30 0.69
C LEU A 132 4.85 -17.33 0.97
N ILE A 133 4.53 -16.14 1.49
CA ILE A 133 5.44 -15.00 1.68
C ILE A 133 5.30 -14.49 3.11
#